data_AF-A0A8T1GCX7-F1
#
_entry.id   AF-A0A8T1GCX7-F1
#
_cell.length_a   1.000
_cell.length_b   1.000
_cell.length_c   1.000
_cell.angle_alpha   90.00
_cell.angle_beta   90.00
_cell.angle_gamma   90.00
#
_symmetry.space_group_name_H-M   'P 1'
#
loop_
_entity.id
_entity.type
_entity.pdbx_description
1 polymer ?
#
loop_
_entity_poly.entity_id
_entity_poly.type
_entity_poly.pdbx_seq_one_letter_code
_entity_poly.pdbx_strand_id
1 'polypeptide(L)'
;MNTNPCQIELSRECLQSRCSSFDLIRDFVHMEHQPLRQPDTSRYGSVPESAAVSAKAAKQFDVFANARDIERVSRHLDNGNLGAAIDSFMALVSVVFAGMYIANTYIPFNSLPHTIWVVELICASLFTVDFAFRGVYLAANRRRDYLLSLTTLVYLVNILPVLPASFFIRYHTFWYGESWWRFVYPARFAMCYMTGSAVLSRCHAYLNPVRQFAFLCYLQITCILLGAAGIIQIAETMDGTLSVKNLGEWTFFNSFFNSVMTFVTIDKPPSENALSKVFVGVLVCIFILVIPYQISNVMDLSNSVSPYEEASYKPSSNSRHVVLCGDLTASRIRHFFHEIFHNDHDFVGVHVVVLSEEPPATSLKALLLDPFFAKRVWFIQGSLLDVDDAKRAACDSADAIFMLTSRVGDEEFSVSDHRTLMRVLAARRQAPKAHVFAQLHRSVHCQLVRDMGVQNVLCLSEVTLSLLGQNCICPGFSTFMYSLTSTSSFDDDNDEGLGSDAKRTNRSTAVDKGEGSWVDRYLLGASHEVYVVELPPASVVAEERWFSIQATHTRVWVVRRRT
;
A
#
# COMPACT_ATOMS: atom_id res chain seq x y z
N MET A 1 -34.22 -40.84 11.49
CA MET A 1 -34.77 -39.89 12.48
C MET A 1 -34.84 -38.54 11.81
N ASN A 2 -36.05 -38.04 11.63
CA ASN A 2 -36.39 -36.78 10.97
C ASN A 2 -35.79 -35.59 11.72
N THR A 3 -35.16 -34.66 10.99
CA THR A 3 -34.94 -33.29 11.44
C THR A 3 -35.61 -32.35 10.46
N ASN A 4 -36.48 -31.51 11.02
CA ASN A 4 -37.44 -30.66 10.33
C ASN A 4 -36.79 -29.43 9.65
N PRO A 5 -37.34 -28.93 8.52
CA PRO A 5 -36.89 -27.71 7.85
C PRO A 5 -37.37 -26.40 8.51
N CYS A 6 -38.05 -26.45 9.66
CA CYS A 6 -38.72 -25.31 10.28
C CYS A 6 -37.84 -24.41 11.16
N GLN A 7 -36.54 -24.71 11.32
CA GLN A 7 -35.64 -23.94 12.19
C GLN A 7 -34.78 -22.89 11.46
N ILE A 8 -34.83 -22.83 10.13
CA ILE A 8 -34.03 -21.90 9.32
C ILE A 8 -34.81 -20.61 9.00
N GLU A 9 -36.13 -20.60 9.18
CA GLU A 9 -36.99 -19.46 8.80
C GLU A 9 -37.15 -18.43 9.92
N LEU A 10 -37.06 -18.84 11.19
CA LEU A 10 -37.13 -17.93 12.36
C LEU A 10 -35.86 -17.09 12.59
N SER A 11 -34.73 -17.45 11.98
CA SER A 11 -33.50 -16.66 12.05
C SER A 11 -33.43 -15.56 11.00
N ARG A 12 -34.24 -15.61 9.93
CA ARG A 12 -34.29 -14.54 8.90
C ARG A 12 -35.22 -13.39 9.27
N GLU A 13 -36.37 -13.65 9.89
CA GLU A 13 -37.29 -12.56 10.27
C GLU A 13 -36.80 -11.71 11.45
N CYS A 14 -36.00 -12.28 12.36
CA CYS A 14 -35.40 -11.53 13.48
C CYS A 14 -34.24 -10.61 13.03
N LEU A 15 -33.60 -10.93 11.89
CA LEU A 15 -32.54 -10.13 11.26
C LEU A 15 -33.11 -8.96 10.43
N GLN A 16 -34.35 -9.06 9.97
CA GLN A 16 -34.99 -8.03 9.13
C GLN A 16 -35.69 -6.93 9.96
N SER A 17 -36.05 -7.21 11.22
CA SER A 17 -36.66 -6.24 12.15
C SER A 17 -35.64 -5.33 12.86
N ARG A 18 -34.34 -5.68 12.91
CA ARG A 18 -33.27 -4.81 13.47
C ARG A 18 -32.71 -3.77 12.48
N CYS A 19 -33.12 -3.80 11.21
CA CYS A 19 -32.64 -2.86 10.20
C CYS A 19 -33.36 -1.50 10.20
N SER A 20 -34.55 -1.36 10.80
CA SER A 20 -35.33 -0.11 10.68
C SER A 20 -34.98 0.99 11.69
N SER A 21 -34.10 0.71 12.67
CA SER A 21 -33.69 1.70 13.69
C SER A 21 -32.24 2.19 13.51
N PHE A 22 -31.50 1.70 12.52
CA PHE A 22 -30.10 2.04 12.25
C PHE A 22 -29.89 2.93 11.02
N ASP A 23 -30.96 3.29 10.31
CA ASP A 23 -30.88 4.09 9.08
C ASP A 23 -30.48 5.56 9.32
N LEU A 24 -30.63 6.10 10.53
CA LEU A 24 -30.26 7.49 10.83
C LEU A 24 -28.74 7.71 10.99
N ILE A 25 -27.95 6.65 11.22
CA ILE A 25 -26.48 6.72 11.39
C ILE A 25 -25.77 6.32 10.09
N ARG A 26 -26.42 5.50 9.25
CA ARG A 26 -25.91 5.09 7.94
C ARG A 26 -25.85 6.27 6.94
N ASP A 27 -26.77 7.21 7.05
CA ASP A 27 -26.79 8.45 6.25
C ASP A 27 -25.67 9.44 6.62
N PHE A 28 -25.05 9.29 7.79
CA PHE A 28 -23.97 10.18 8.24
C PHE A 28 -22.60 9.83 7.62
N VAL A 29 -22.45 8.62 7.04
CA VAL A 29 -21.16 8.10 6.54
C VAL A 29 -21.19 7.79 5.03
N HIS A 30 -22.35 7.53 4.42
CA HIS A 30 -22.42 7.09 3.03
C HIS A 30 -22.50 8.20 1.96
N MET A 31 -22.50 9.49 2.34
CA MET A 31 -22.73 10.58 1.37
C MET A 31 -21.50 11.05 0.58
N GLU A 32 -20.30 10.48 0.79
CA GLU A 32 -19.07 10.97 0.13
C GLU A 32 -18.46 10.03 -0.92
N HIS A 33 -19.13 8.93 -1.28
CA HIS A 33 -18.67 8.05 -2.36
C HIS A 33 -19.80 7.66 -3.31
N GLN A 34 -20.00 8.48 -4.35
CA GLN A 34 -20.59 8.01 -5.61
C GLN A 34 -19.46 7.85 -6.65
N PRO A 35 -19.23 6.64 -7.20
CA PRO A 35 -18.36 6.48 -8.35
C PRO A 35 -19.04 7.10 -9.59
N LEU A 36 -18.26 7.85 -10.36
CA LEU A 36 -18.65 8.42 -11.65
C LEU A 36 -19.11 7.29 -12.59
N ARG A 37 -20.39 7.33 -12.95
CA ARG A 37 -20.97 6.47 -13.98
C ARG A 37 -20.35 6.86 -15.33
N GLN A 38 -19.47 6.02 -15.88
CA GLN A 38 -19.00 6.15 -17.26
C GLN A 38 -20.19 5.97 -18.22
N PRO A 39 -20.37 6.85 -19.23
CA PRO A 39 -21.36 6.59 -20.27
C PRO A 39 -20.79 5.59 -21.28
N ASP A 40 -21.53 4.52 -21.52
CA ASP A 40 -21.23 3.48 -22.51
C ASP A 40 -21.01 4.08 -23.91
N THR A 41 -19.78 3.98 -24.41
CA THR A 41 -19.46 4.22 -25.82
C THR A 41 -19.78 2.97 -26.63
N SER A 42 -21.04 2.79 -27.05
CA SER A 42 -21.34 1.98 -28.23
C SER A 42 -22.68 2.37 -28.87
N ARG A 43 -22.62 3.15 -29.96
CA ARG A 43 -23.46 3.01 -31.17
C ARG A 43 -23.14 4.15 -32.14
N TYR A 44 -22.35 3.82 -33.15
CA TYR A 44 -22.44 4.48 -34.45
C TYR A 44 -23.82 4.15 -35.05
N GLY A 45 -24.58 5.17 -35.46
CA GLY A 45 -25.86 4.96 -36.13
C GLY A 45 -26.61 6.26 -36.43
N SER A 46 -26.52 6.69 -37.69
CA SER A 46 -27.46 7.54 -38.44
C SER A 46 -27.88 8.91 -37.86
N VAL A 47 -27.43 9.96 -38.55
CA VAL A 47 -28.07 11.28 -38.62
C VAL A 47 -29.48 11.14 -39.22
N PRO A 48 -30.50 11.82 -38.64
CA PRO A 48 -31.56 12.38 -39.45
C PRO A 48 -31.65 13.90 -39.27
N GLU A 49 -31.68 14.59 -40.41
CA GLU A 49 -32.06 15.99 -40.57
C GLU A 49 -33.39 16.28 -39.88
N SER A 50 -33.38 17.15 -38.87
CA SER A 50 -34.51 18.03 -38.53
C SER A 50 -34.06 19.18 -37.61
N ALA A 51 -32.91 19.77 -37.89
CA ALA A 51 -32.46 20.99 -37.22
C ALA A 51 -32.78 22.22 -38.08
N ALA A 52 -34.06 22.49 -38.32
CA ALA A 52 -34.47 23.69 -39.06
C ALA A 52 -35.82 24.28 -38.64
N VAL A 53 -36.38 23.97 -37.46
CA VAL A 53 -37.52 24.74 -36.92
C VAL A 53 -37.50 24.72 -35.39
N SER A 54 -36.68 25.57 -34.77
CA SER A 54 -37.04 26.30 -33.54
C SER A 54 -35.91 27.24 -33.13
N ALA A 55 -35.54 28.16 -34.02
CA ALA A 55 -34.70 29.32 -33.69
C ALA A 55 -35.55 30.47 -33.10
N LYS A 56 -36.55 30.15 -32.27
CA LYS A 56 -37.44 31.11 -31.61
C LYS A 56 -37.75 30.70 -30.17
N ALA A 57 -36.69 30.43 -29.42
CA ALA A 57 -36.67 30.55 -27.96
C ALA A 57 -35.31 31.12 -27.48
N ALA A 58 -34.69 31.98 -28.30
CA ALA A 58 -33.52 32.76 -27.91
C ALA A 58 -33.98 34.00 -27.12
N LYS A 59 -34.46 33.76 -25.89
CA LYS A 59 -34.59 34.77 -24.83
C LYS A 59 -34.67 34.11 -23.46
N GLN A 60 -33.71 33.23 -23.17
CA GLN A 60 -33.39 32.82 -21.81
C GLN A 60 -31.93 33.21 -21.55
N PHE A 61 -31.84 34.38 -20.92
CA PHE A 61 -30.70 35.11 -20.37
C PHE A 61 -29.39 34.34 -20.10
N ASP A 62 -28.29 35.07 -20.34
CA ASP A 62 -26.87 34.84 -20.02
C ASP A 62 -26.57 34.31 -18.60
N VAL A 63 -26.97 33.08 -18.30
CA VAL A 63 -26.58 32.36 -17.08
C VAL A 63 -25.65 31.18 -17.41
N PHE A 64 -25.68 30.70 -18.65
CA PHE A 64 -24.94 29.52 -19.09
C PHE A 64 -23.47 29.78 -19.49
N ALA A 65 -23.08 31.02 -19.79
CA ALA A 65 -21.67 31.38 -20.02
C ALA A 65 -20.86 31.29 -18.70
N ASN A 66 -21.40 31.89 -17.63
CA ASN A 66 -20.80 31.83 -16.30
C ASN A 66 -20.71 30.40 -15.74
N ALA A 67 -21.68 29.53 -16.02
CA ALA A 67 -21.67 28.16 -15.50
C ALA A 67 -20.47 27.34 -16.02
N ARG A 68 -20.09 27.51 -17.30
CA ARG A 68 -18.92 26.81 -17.88
C ARG A 68 -17.61 27.35 -17.34
N ASP A 69 -17.53 28.66 -17.10
CA ASP A 69 -16.32 29.28 -16.55
C ASP A 69 -16.15 28.96 -15.06
N ILE A 70 -17.24 28.88 -14.29
CA ILE A 70 -17.24 28.38 -12.90
C ILE A 70 -16.77 26.92 -12.86
N GLU A 71 -17.25 26.07 -13.76
CA GLU A 71 -16.83 24.67 -13.84
C GLU A 71 -15.34 24.52 -14.20
N ARG A 72 -14.83 25.36 -15.11
CA ARG A 72 -13.39 25.42 -15.45
C ARG A 72 -12.55 25.84 -14.25
N VAL A 73 -12.99 26.85 -13.51
CA VAL A 73 -12.31 27.32 -12.30
C VAL A 73 -12.34 26.25 -11.21
N SER A 74 -13.48 25.58 -11.00
CA SER A 74 -13.58 24.45 -10.07
C SER A 74 -12.59 23.34 -10.44
N ARG A 75 -12.59 22.89 -11.70
CA ARG A 75 -11.70 21.82 -12.16
C ARG A 75 -10.22 22.20 -12.03
N HIS A 76 -9.89 23.47 -12.24
CA HIS A 76 -8.53 23.97 -12.07
C HIS A 76 -8.11 24.03 -10.59
N LEU A 77 -9.03 24.35 -9.68
CA LEU A 77 -8.80 24.30 -8.23
C LEU A 77 -8.73 22.86 -7.70
N ASP A 78 -9.50 21.93 -8.27
CA ASP A 78 -9.51 20.54 -7.83
C ASP A 78 -8.21 19.80 -8.20
N ASN A 79 -7.71 20.01 -9.43
CA ASN A 79 -6.50 19.35 -9.93
C ASN A 79 -5.21 20.16 -9.77
N GLY A 80 -5.31 21.45 -9.45
CA GLY A 80 -4.17 22.37 -9.42
C GLY A 80 -3.47 22.42 -8.06
N ASN A 81 -2.16 22.68 -8.09
CA ASN A 81 -1.35 22.97 -6.90
C ASN A 81 -1.89 24.19 -6.11
N LEU A 82 -2.59 25.11 -6.79
CA LEU A 82 -3.20 26.28 -6.18
C LEU A 82 -4.35 25.88 -5.23
N GLY A 83 -5.17 24.90 -5.57
CA GLY A 83 -6.22 24.43 -4.65
C GLY A 83 -5.64 23.71 -3.44
N ALA A 84 -4.58 22.92 -3.63
CA ALA A 84 -3.86 22.29 -2.51
C ALA A 84 -3.22 23.34 -1.59
N ALA A 85 -2.66 24.42 -2.14
CA ALA A 85 -2.11 25.53 -1.35
C ALA A 85 -3.21 26.26 -0.55
N ILE A 86 -4.39 26.50 -1.14
CA ILE A 86 -5.51 27.12 -0.43
C ILE A 86 -6.01 26.20 0.68
N ASP A 87 -6.19 24.90 0.43
CA ASP A 87 -6.64 23.96 1.47
C ASP A 87 -5.64 23.89 2.63
N SER A 88 -4.34 23.87 2.32
CA SER A 88 -3.27 23.88 3.33
C SER A 88 -3.29 25.18 4.14
N PHE A 89 -3.51 26.32 3.48
CA PHE A 89 -3.65 27.61 4.15
C PHE A 89 -4.88 27.65 5.06
N MET A 90 -6.03 27.17 4.59
CA MET A 90 -7.27 27.14 5.38
C MET A 90 -7.16 26.17 6.57
N ALA A 91 -6.44 25.06 6.43
CA ALA A 91 -6.13 24.16 7.54
C ALA A 91 -5.21 24.83 8.58
N LEU A 92 -4.22 25.64 8.16
CA LEU A 92 -3.40 26.41 9.10
C LEU A 92 -4.25 27.46 9.84
N VAL A 93 -5.14 28.15 9.13
CA VAL A 93 -6.07 29.12 9.73
C VAL A 93 -7.02 28.45 10.73
N SER A 94 -7.47 27.21 10.47
CA SER A 94 -8.35 26.48 11.40
C SER A 94 -7.64 26.07 12.69
N VAL A 95 -6.38 25.62 12.59
CA VAL A 95 -5.53 25.34 13.76
C VAL A 95 -5.28 26.61 14.58
N VAL A 96 -5.00 27.74 13.93
CA VAL A 96 -4.85 29.04 14.63
C VAL A 96 -6.17 29.42 15.33
N PHE A 97 -7.31 29.24 14.66
CA PHE A 97 -8.63 29.57 15.22
C PHE A 97 -9.01 28.72 16.44
N ALA A 98 -8.67 27.42 16.42
CA ALA A 98 -8.80 26.55 17.58
C ALA A 98 -7.77 26.89 18.68
N GLY A 99 -6.54 27.23 18.30
CA GLY A 99 -5.50 27.69 19.23
C GLY A 99 -5.88 28.97 19.98
N MET A 100 -6.57 29.90 19.32
CA MET A 100 -7.11 31.10 19.97
C MET A 100 -8.18 30.76 21.02
N TYR A 101 -9.02 29.74 20.77
CA TYR A 101 -9.97 29.24 21.77
C TYR A 101 -9.26 28.68 23.01
N ILE A 102 -8.19 27.89 22.80
CA ILE A 102 -7.37 27.35 23.89
C ILE A 102 -6.74 28.50 24.67
N ALA A 103 -6.12 29.47 23.99
CA ALA A 103 -5.50 30.63 24.63
C ALA A 103 -6.51 31.46 25.45
N ASN A 104 -7.74 31.63 24.94
CA ASN A 104 -8.81 32.35 25.62
C ASN A 104 -9.25 31.67 26.93
N THR A 105 -9.06 30.35 27.06
CA THR A 105 -9.33 29.61 28.30
C THR A 105 -8.34 29.95 29.43
N TYR A 106 -7.10 30.33 29.12
CA TYR A 106 -6.07 30.60 30.13
C TYR A 106 -6.10 32.03 30.68
N ILE A 107 -6.92 32.92 30.11
CA ILE A 107 -6.91 34.35 30.45
C ILE A 107 -7.99 34.63 31.52
N PRO A 108 -7.65 35.29 32.64
CA PRO A 108 -8.60 35.61 33.71
C PRO A 108 -9.67 36.63 33.27
N PHE A 109 -10.81 36.58 33.96
CA PHE A 109 -12.13 37.13 33.55
C PHE A 109 -12.28 38.63 33.25
N ASN A 110 -11.23 39.47 33.17
CA ASN A 110 -11.41 40.94 33.12
C ASN A 110 -10.74 41.71 31.97
N SER A 111 -10.04 41.07 31.04
CA SER A 111 -9.63 41.76 29.81
C SER A 111 -9.29 40.78 28.69
N LEU A 112 -10.09 40.76 27.63
CA LEU A 112 -9.70 40.11 26.38
C LEU A 112 -8.59 40.95 25.76
N PRO A 113 -7.39 40.40 25.51
CA PRO A 113 -6.37 41.12 24.75
C PRO A 113 -6.95 41.48 23.37
N HIS A 114 -6.85 42.75 22.98
CA HIS A 114 -7.30 43.20 21.65
C HIS A 114 -6.67 42.36 20.52
N THR A 115 -5.47 41.82 20.75
CA THR A 115 -4.78 40.94 19.80
C THR A 115 -5.55 39.64 19.51
N ILE A 116 -6.13 38.98 20.52
CA ILE A 116 -6.89 37.73 20.32
C ILE A 116 -8.17 38.00 19.55
N TRP A 117 -8.88 39.07 19.89
CA TRP A 117 -10.08 39.48 19.16
C TRP A 117 -9.80 39.80 17.69
N VAL A 118 -8.73 40.55 17.40
CA VAL A 118 -8.33 40.86 16.01
C VAL A 118 -8.01 39.59 15.24
N VAL A 119 -7.26 38.66 15.83
CA VAL A 119 -6.92 37.38 15.18
C VAL A 119 -8.17 36.53 14.95
N GLU A 120 -9.10 36.44 15.91
CA GLU A 120 -10.36 35.72 15.73
C GLU A 120 -11.22 36.33 14.61
N LEU A 121 -11.28 37.66 14.52
CA LEU A 121 -12.01 38.36 13.46
C LEU A 121 -11.38 38.10 12.08
N ILE A 122 -10.04 38.12 11.99
CA ILE A 122 -9.31 37.80 10.75
C ILE A 122 -9.61 36.36 10.33
N CYS A 123 -9.48 35.38 11.23
CA CYS A 123 -9.79 33.98 10.93
C CYS A 123 -11.24 33.80 10.45
N ALA A 124 -12.22 34.38 11.16
CA ALA A 124 -13.62 34.31 10.78
C ALA A 124 -13.90 34.97 9.41
N SER A 125 -13.23 36.09 9.11
CA SER A 125 -13.35 36.74 7.80
C SER A 125 -12.79 35.87 6.66
N LEU A 126 -11.66 35.21 6.88
CA LEU A 126 -11.05 34.29 5.89
C LEU A 126 -11.97 33.09 5.62
N PHE A 127 -12.56 32.49 6.66
CA PHE A 127 -13.55 31.42 6.48
C PHE A 127 -14.83 31.89 5.78
N THR A 128 -15.24 33.14 5.99
CA THR A 128 -16.40 33.72 5.29
C THR A 128 -16.12 33.90 3.81
N VAL A 129 -14.92 34.36 3.46
CA VAL A 129 -14.48 34.47 2.06
C VAL A 129 -14.40 33.09 1.41
N ASP A 130 -13.82 32.09 2.08
CA ASP A 130 -13.75 30.73 1.56
C ASP A 130 -15.15 30.10 1.39
N PHE A 131 -16.04 30.29 2.36
CA PHE A 131 -17.43 29.84 2.28
C PHE A 131 -18.20 30.52 1.13
N ALA A 132 -18.02 31.84 0.95
CA ALA A 132 -18.65 32.57 -0.15
C ALA A 132 -18.11 32.11 -1.52
N PHE A 133 -16.80 31.89 -1.60
CA PHE A 133 -16.14 31.46 -2.83
C PHE A 133 -16.48 30.01 -3.19
N ARG A 134 -16.21 29.04 -2.33
CA ARG A 134 -16.45 27.61 -2.60
C ARG A 134 -17.91 27.23 -2.52
N GLY A 135 -18.59 27.70 -1.48
CA GLY A 135 -19.96 27.27 -1.19
C GLY A 135 -21.03 27.97 -2.01
N VAL A 136 -20.89 29.27 -2.26
CA VAL A 136 -21.94 30.06 -2.94
C VAL A 136 -21.62 30.29 -4.42
N TYR A 137 -20.36 30.59 -4.74
CA TYR A 137 -19.92 30.90 -6.09
C TYR A 137 -19.61 29.64 -6.92
N LEU A 138 -18.80 28.69 -6.42
CA LEU A 138 -18.47 27.46 -7.15
C LEU A 138 -19.66 26.48 -7.25
N ALA A 139 -20.47 26.35 -6.20
CA ALA A 139 -21.61 25.41 -6.17
C ALA A 139 -22.89 25.96 -6.85
N ALA A 140 -22.77 26.86 -7.83
CA ALA A 140 -23.90 27.63 -8.39
C ALA A 140 -25.09 26.78 -8.89
N ASN A 141 -24.86 25.57 -9.38
CA ASN A 141 -25.91 24.64 -9.85
C ASN A 141 -26.50 23.75 -8.74
N ARG A 142 -25.86 23.60 -7.58
CA ARG A 142 -26.27 22.72 -6.45
C ARG A 142 -26.36 23.48 -5.11
N ARG A 143 -26.70 24.77 -5.15
CA ARG A 143 -26.69 25.65 -3.98
C ARG A 143 -27.54 25.14 -2.82
N ARG A 144 -28.74 24.61 -3.07
CA ARG A 144 -29.65 24.18 -2.00
C ARG A 144 -29.13 22.94 -1.27
N ASP A 145 -28.64 21.97 -2.02
CA ASP A 145 -28.11 20.73 -1.46
C ASP A 145 -26.80 21.00 -0.69
N TYR A 146 -25.97 21.91 -1.21
CA TYR A 146 -24.75 22.32 -0.52
C TYR A 146 -25.04 23.14 0.75
N LEU A 147 -26.01 24.05 0.73
CA LEU A 147 -26.40 24.84 1.91
C LEU A 147 -26.97 23.97 3.03
N LEU A 148 -27.62 22.85 2.70
CA LEU A 148 -28.14 21.89 3.67
C LEU A 148 -27.12 20.81 4.06
N SER A 149 -25.92 20.83 3.49
CA SER A 149 -24.84 19.91 3.86
C SER A 149 -24.34 20.18 5.28
N LEU A 150 -23.94 19.11 5.98
CA LEU A 150 -23.31 19.18 7.29
C LEU A 150 -22.05 20.06 7.30
N THR A 151 -21.34 20.11 6.18
CA THR A 151 -20.16 20.96 6.00
C THR A 151 -20.50 22.44 6.16
N THR A 152 -21.53 22.91 5.46
CA THR A 152 -22.04 24.28 5.57
C THR A 152 -22.55 24.60 6.97
N LEU A 153 -23.19 23.63 7.64
CA LEU A 153 -23.63 23.81 9.03
C LEU A 153 -22.44 24.11 9.95
N VAL A 154 -21.34 23.36 9.84
CA VAL A 154 -20.13 23.58 10.64
C VAL A 154 -19.53 24.97 10.38
N TYR A 155 -19.47 25.42 9.11
CA TYR A 155 -19.04 26.78 8.77
C TYR A 155 -19.95 27.85 9.40
N LEU A 156 -21.28 27.68 9.27
CA LEU A 156 -22.25 28.63 9.79
C LEU A 156 -22.18 28.73 11.32
N VAL A 157 -22.13 27.60 12.01
CA VAL A 157 -22.03 27.52 13.48
C VAL A 157 -20.77 28.22 13.99
N ASN A 158 -19.64 28.13 13.26
CA ASN A 158 -18.39 28.77 13.68
C ASN A 158 -18.30 30.26 13.31
N ILE A 159 -18.85 30.68 12.16
CA ILE A 159 -18.76 32.07 11.66
C ILE A 159 -19.82 32.97 12.30
N LEU A 160 -21.06 32.49 12.39
CA LEU A 160 -22.24 33.29 12.78
C LEU A 160 -22.18 33.85 14.20
N PRO A 161 -21.55 33.22 15.20
CA PRO A 161 -21.38 33.85 16.50
C PRO A 161 -20.28 34.92 16.50
N VAL A 162 -19.24 34.80 15.69
CA VAL A 162 -18.05 35.67 15.79
C VAL A 162 -18.28 37.03 15.12
N LEU A 163 -18.81 37.05 13.89
CA LEU A 163 -18.97 38.31 13.15
C LEU A 163 -19.98 39.27 13.80
N PRO A 164 -21.23 38.85 14.11
CA PRO A 164 -22.20 39.73 14.76
C PRO A 164 -21.80 40.10 16.18
N ALA A 165 -21.18 39.20 16.95
CA ALA A 165 -20.69 39.55 18.30
C ALA A 165 -19.66 40.67 18.27
N SER A 166 -18.75 40.62 17.28
CA SER A 166 -17.69 41.60 17.14
C SER A 166 -18.23 43.02 16.90
N PHE A 167 -19.31 43.16 16.14
CA PHE A 167 -19.89 44.46 15.76
C PHE A 167 -21.01 44.95 16.68
N PHE A 168 -21.85 44.06 17.21
CA PHE A 168 -23.08 44.43 17.92
C PHE A 168 -22.98 44.34 19.44
N ILE A 169 -21.99 43.64 20.00
CA ILE A 169 -21.89 43.37 21.45
C ILE A 169 -20.77 44.18 22.10
N ARG A 170 -21.08 44.78 23.26
CA ARG A 170 -20.17 45.68 24.01
C ARG A 170 -18.85 45.02 24.45
N TYR A 171 -18.83 43.70 24.60
CA TYR A 171 -17.65 42.91 24.98
C TYR A 171 -17.01 42.17 23.79
N HIS A 172 -17.46 42.45 22.57
CA HIS A 172 -16.94 41.93 21.30
C HIS A 172 -16.90 40.40 21.13
N THR A 173 -17.29 39.61 22.14
CA THR A 173 -17.27 38.15 22.14
C THR A 173 -18.41 37.57 22.99
N PHE A 174 -18.93 36.40 22.59
CA PHE A 174 -19.90 35.61 23.36
C PHE A 174 -19.26 34.77 24.48
N TRP A 175 -17.94 34.90 24.66
CA TRP A 175 -17.19 34.21 25.70
C TRP A 175 -17.51 34.74 27.09
N TYR A 176 -17.86 36.03 27.22
CA TYR A 176 -18.15 36.65 28.51
C TYR A 176 -19.62 36.48 28.92
N GLY A 177 -19.85 36.01 30.15
CA GLY A 177 -21.18 35.76 30.74
C GLY A 177 -21.61 34.28 30.76
N GLU A 178 -22.63 33.94 31.54
CA GLU A 178 -23.24 32.60 31.65
C GLU A 178 -24.10 32.24 30.41
N SER A 179 -23.56 32.46 29.22
CA SER A 179 -24.29 32.30 27.96
C SER A 179 -24.10 30.89 27.39
N TRP A 180 -25.22 30.28 26.97
CA TRP A 180 -25.26 28.98 26.28
C TRP A 180 -24.51 28.98 24.94
N TRP A 181 -24.26 30.17 24.38
CA TRP A 181 -23.46 30.37 23.17
C TRP A 181 -22.00 29.90 23.30
N ARG A 182 -21.49 29.67 24.52
CA ARG A 182 -20.15 29.09 24.74
C ARG A 182 -19.99 27.70 24.13
N PHE A 183 -21.04 26.87 24.11
CA PHE A 183 -20.99 25.51 23.54
C PHE A 183 -20.73 25.46 22.03
N VAL A 184 -20.77 26.60 21.36
CA VAL A 184 -20.43 26.69 19.94
C VAL A 184 -18.91 26.66 19.72
N TYR A 185 -18.10 27.10 20.69
CA TYR A 185 -16.64 27.19 20.53
C TYR A 185 -15.93 25.84 20.32
N PRO A 186 -16.32 24.72 20.97
CA PRO A 186 -15.77 23.40 20.66
C PRO A 186 -16.01 22.93 19.22
N ALA A 187 -17.00 23.49 18.50
CA ALA A 187 -17.21 23.18 17.07
C ALA A 187 -16.05 23.65 16.18
N ARG A 188 -15.11 24.46 16.70
CA ARG A 188 -13.86 24.83 16.02
C ARG A 188 -12.98 23.61 15.73
N PHE A 189 -13.01 22.58 16.59
CA PHE A 189 -12.27 21.33 16.36
C PHE A 189 -12.89 20.50 15.22
N ALA A 190 -14.22 20.56 15.03
CA ALA A 190 -14.87 19.98 13.85
C ALA A 190 -14.43 20.70 12.56
N MET A 191 -14.20 22.02 12.62
CA MET A 191 -13.66 22.79 11.50
C MET A 191 -12.21 22.38 11.17
N CYS A 192 -11.40 22.08 12.18
CA CYS A 192 -10.05 21.53 12.01
C CYS A 192 -10.09 20.15 11.33
N TYR A 193 -11.05 19.30 11.70
CA TYR A 193 -11.25 18.00 11.06
C TYR A 193 -11.57 18.15 9.57
N MET A 194 -12.55 18.99 9.22
CA MET A 194 -12.98 19.17 7.82
C MET A 194 -11.89 19.77 6.92
N THR A 195 -11.16 20.77 7.41
CA THR A 195 -10.06 21.37 6.64
C THR A 195 -8.85 20.45 6.57
N GLY A 196 -8.55 19.72 7.64
CA GLY A 196 -7.49 18.72 7.67
C GLY A 196 -7.76 17.52 6.76
N SER A 197 -9.00 17.03 6.73
CA SER A 197 -9.38 15.92 5.84
C SER A 197 -9.34 16.32 4.36
N ALA A 198 -9.68 17.56 4.04
CA ALA A 198 -9.55 18.11 2.68
C ALA A 198 -8.09 18.22 2.21
N VAL A 199 -7.14 18.57 3.09
CA VAL A 199 -5.71 18.57 2.76
C VAL A 199 -5.22 17.14 2.56
N LEU A 200 -5.58 16.24 3.47
CA LEU A 200 -5.10 14.87 3.46
C LEU A 200 -5.65 14.08 2.26
N SER A 201 -6.87 14.38 1.79
CA SER A 201 -7.44 13.79 0.58
C SER A 201 -6.68 14.20 -0.69
N ARG A 202 -6.08 15.39 -0.73
CA ARG A 202 -5.23 15.82 -1.85
C ARG A 202 -3.84 15.20 -1.84
N CYS A 203 -3.39 14.71 -0.69
CA CYS A 203 -2.11 14.01 -0.55
C CYS A 203 -2.14 12.55 -1.04
N HIS A 204 -3.23 12.08 -1.66
CA HIS A 204 -3.37 10.71 -2.18
C HIS A 204 -2.27 10.32 -3.19
N ALA A 205 -1.67 11.28 -3.89
CA ALA A 205 -0.59 11.01 -4.84
C ALA A 205 0.75 10.65 -4.16
N TYR A 206 0.93 11.02 -2.89
CA TYR A 206 2.20 10.84 -2.16
C TYR A 206 2.10 9.82 -1.02
N LEU A 207 0.88 9.48 -0.59
CA LEU A 207 0.62 8.58 0.53
C LEU A 207 -0.06 7.31 0.03
N ASN A 208 0.39 6.16 0.57
CA ASN A 208 -0.32 4.91 0.35
C ASN A 208 -1.76 5.02 0.87
N PRO A 209 -2.74 4.38 0.20
CA PRO A 209 -4.15 4.49 0.57
C PRO A 209 -4.41 4.07 2.03
N VAL A 210 -3.71 3.04 2.52
CA VAL A 210 -3.78 2.60 3.93
C VAL A 210 -3.29 3.68 4.87
N ARG A 211 -2.15 4.32 4.56
CA ARG A 211 -1.57 5.38 5.40
C ARG A 211 -2.45 6.62 5.41
N GLN A 212 -3.01 7.01 4.26
CA GLN A 212 -3.94 8.12 4.15
C GLN A 212 -5.17 7.91 5.03
N PHE A 213 -5.78 6.71 4.97
CA PHE A 213 -6.94 6.38 5.78
C PHE A 213 -6.60 6.35 7.29
N ALA A 214 -5.45 5.78 7.66
CA ALA A 214 -4.96 5.81 9.03
C ALA A 214 -4.79 7.24 9.56
N PHE A 215 -4.18 8.14 8.78
CA PHE A 215 -4.03 9.54 9.16
C PHE A 215 -5.38 10.26 9.31
N LEU A 216 -6.38 9.98 8.45
CA LEU A 216 -7.73 10.54 8.59
C LEU A 216 -8.39 10.07 9.89
N CYS A 217 -8.26 8.78 10.22
CA CYS A 217 -8.74 8.21 11.46
C CYS A 217 -8.09 8.87 12.70
N TYR A 218 -6.75 9.00 12.71
CA TYR A 218 -6.05 9.67 13.80
C TYR A 218 -6.47 11.14 13.96
N LEU A 219 -6.62 11.85 12.85
CA LEU A 219 -7.06 13.25 12.85
C LEU A 219 -8.49 13.39 13.39
N GLN A 220 -9.39 12.48 13.00
CA GLN A 220 -10.76 12.43 13.51
C GLN A 220 -10.80 12.18 15.03
N ILE A 221 -10.11 11.15 15.52
CA ILE A 221 -10.08 10.80 16.94
C ILE A 221 -9.52 11.97 17.76
N THR A 222 -8.44 12.59 17.28
CA THR A 222 -7.83 13.75 17.94
C THR A 222 -8.80 14.93 18.02
N CYS A 223 -9.52 15.25 16.94
CA CYS A 223 -10.48 16.35 16.93
C CYS A 223 -11.70 16.08 17.85
N ILE A 224 -12.18 14.83 17.92
CA ILE A 224 -13.28 14.46 18.82
C ILE A 224 -12.83 14.57 20.29
N LEU A 225 -11.61 14.14 20.63
CA LEU A 225 -11.06 14.27 21.98
C LEU A 225 -10.90 15.74 22.40
N LEU A 226 -10.40 16.60 21.52
CA LEU A 226 -10.28 18.04 21.80
C LEU A 226 -11.65 18.72 21.90
N GLY A 227 -12.63 18.33 21.07
CA GLY A 227 -14.02 18.79 21.16
C GLY A 227 -14.68 18.38 22.48
N ALA A 228 -14.50 17.12 22.89
CA ALA A 228 -14.97 16.58 24.16
C ALA A 228 -14.40 17.36 25.36
N ALA A 229 -13.09 17.61 25.35
CA ALA A 229 -12.42 18.42 26.36
C ALA A 229 -13.01 19.82 26.46
N GLY A 230 -13.30 20.47 25.32
CA GLY A 230 -13.93 21.79 25.29
C GLY A 230 -15.36 21.79 25.85
N ILE A 231 -16.18 20.78 25.51
CA ILE A 231 -17.54 20.65 26.03
C ILE A 231 -17.53 20.44 27.55
N ILE A 232 -16.65 19.58 28.06
CA ILE A 232 -16.50 19.31 29.50
C ILE A 232 -16.06 20.56 30.25
N GLN A 233 -15.04 21.25 29.73
CA GLN A 233 -14.55 22.50 30.31
C GLN A 233 -15.66 23.56 30.41
N ILE A 234 -16.47 23.72 29.36
CA ILE A 234 -17.57 24.69 29.36
C ILE A 234 -18.67 24.25 30.33
N ALA A 235 -19.04 22.97 30.34
CA ALA A 235 -20.06 22.45 31.25
C ALA A 235 -19.70 22.67 32.73
N GLU A 236 -18.42 22.61 33.09
CA GLU A 236 -17.94 22.87 34.45
C GLU A 236 -17.83 24.35 34.81
N THR A 237 -17.50 25.19 33.83
CA THR A 237 -17.34 26.63 34.06
C THR A 237 -18.65 27.42 33.98
N MET A 238 -19.78 26.77 33.68
CA MET A 238 -21.11 27.38 33.62
C MET A 238 -21.87 27.39 34.95
N ASP A 239 -21.55 26.51 35.91
CA ASP A 239 -22.21 26.54 37.21
C ASP A 239 -21.57 27.61 38.11
N GLY A 240 -22.28 28.73 38.27
CA GLY A 240 -21.82 29.90 39.02
C GLY A 240 -21.46 29.60 40.49
N THR A 241 -21.96 28.51 41.07
CA THR A 241 -21.71 28.13 42.47
C THR A 241 -20.35 27.47 42.69
N LEU A 242 -19.80 26.76 41.70
CA LEU A 242 -18.47 26.14 41.71
C LEU A 242 -17.40 27.00 41.02
N SER A 243 -17.80 27.96 40.18
CA SER A 243 -16.87 28.79 39.40
C SER A 243 -15.92 29.65 40.25
N VAL A 244 -16.32 30.05 41.47
CA VAL A 244 -15.56 30.99 42.30
C VAL A 244 -14.40 30.33 43.07
N LYS A 245 -14.42 29.00 43.26
CA LYS A 245 -13.37 28.28 44.01
C LYS A 245 -12.33 27.58 43.13
N ASN A 246 -12.70 27.14 41.92
CA ASN A 246 -11.91 26.17 41.14
C ASN A 246 -11.38 26.71 39.79
N LEU A 247 -11.22 28.03 39.64
CA LEU A 247 -10.77 28.68 38.38
C LEU A 247 -9.44 28.12 37.82
N GLY A 248 -8.57 27.55 38.67
CA GLY A 248 -7.30 26.95 38.25
C GLY A 248 -7.37 25.46 37.92
N GLU A 249 -8.42 24.74 38.32
CA GLU A 249 -8.51 23.28 38.16
C GLU A 249 -9.02 22.89 36.77
N TRP A 250 -9.95 23.68 36.20
CA TRP A 250 -10.63 23.38 34.94
C TRP A 250 -10.05 24.11 33.72
N THR A 251 -8.73 24.10 33.57
CA THR A 251 -8.09 24.58 32.33
C THR A 251 -8.37 23.64 31.15
N PHE A 252 -8.18 24.11 29.91
CA PHE A 252 -8.42 23.28 28.71
C PHE A 252 -7.57 22.01 28.73
N PHE A 253 -6.28 22.09 29.04
CA PHE A 253 -5.41 20.92 29.11
C PHE A 253 -5.75 19.97 30.27
N ASN A 254 -6.18 20.47 31.42
CA ASN A 254 -6.66 19.61 32.52
C ASN A 254 -7.95 18.89 32.13
N SER A 255 -8.87 19.60 31.46
CA SER A 255 -10.13 19.02 30.95
C SER A 255 -9.86 18.00 29.84
N PHE A 256 -8.85 18.24 29.00
CA PHE A 256 -8.38 17.29 27.99
C PHE A 256 -7.78 16.03 28.62
N PHE A 257 -6.89 16.19 29.59
CA PHE A 257 -6.33 15.06 30.33
C PHE A 257 -7.42 14.23 31.03
N ASN A 258 -8.37 14.90 31.68
CA ASN A 258 -9.51 14.24 32.32
C ASN A 258 -10.41 13.54 31.29
N SER A 259 -10.67 14.13 30.12
CA SER A 259 -11.44 13.49 29.04
C SER A 259 -10.78 12.22 28.51
N VAL A 260 -9.45 12.23 28.35
CA VAL A 260 -8.68 11.04 27.95
C VAL A 260 -8.73 9.98 29.06
N MET A 261 -8.55 10.38 30.31
CA MET A 261 -8.62 9.47 31.45
C MET A 261 -9.99 8.80 31.56
N THR A 262 -11.09 9.56 31.38
CA THR A 262 -12.45 9.02 31.38
C THR A 262 -12.66 7.99 30.28
N PHE A 263 -12.09 8.19 29.09
CA PHE A 263 -12.15 7.21 28.01
C PHE A 263 -11.39 5.93 28.34
N VAL A 264 -10.21 6.04 28.97
CA VAL A 264 -9.33 4.88 29.24
C VAL A 264 -9.80 4.07 30.45
N THR A 265 -10.21 4.72 31.55
CA THR A 265 -10.42 4.03 32.83
C THR A 265 -11.88 3.87 33.25
N ILE A 266 -12.83 4.63 32.69
CA ILE A 266 -14.28 4.59 32.99
C ILE A 266 -14.60 4.44 34.50
N ASP A 267 -13.78 5.00 35.39
CA ASP A 267 -13.91 4.74 36.83
C ASP A 267 -14.79 5.80 37.52
N LYS A 268 -14.63 7.08 37.17
CA LYS A 268 -15.41 8.20 37.74
C LYS A 268 -15.70 9.28 36.71
N PRO A 269 -16.91 9.87 36.71
CA PRO A 269 -17.15 11.08 35.93
C PRO A 269 -16.19 12.17 36.45
N PRO A 270 -15.57 12.96 35.55
CA PRO A 270 -14.56 13.93 35.95
C PRO A 270 -15.13 15.01 36.87
N SER A 271 -16.46 15.18 36.89
CA SER A 271 -17.11 16.26 37.61
C SER A 271 -18.44 15.88 38.29
N GLU A 272 -18.81 16.68 39.28
CA GLU A 272 -19.99 16.44 40.13
C GLU A 272 -21.29 17.01 39.53
N ASN A 273 -21.20 17.93 38.57
CA ASN A 273 -22.35 18.58 37.95
C ASN A 273 -23.23 17.61 37.15
N ALA A 274 -24.55 17.78 37.24
CA ALA A 274 -25.50 16.90 36.55
C ALA A 274 -25.42 17.04 35.01
N LEU A 275 -25.21 18.26 34.50
CA LEU A 275 -25.11 18.53 33.06
C LEU A 275 -23.86 17.90 32.44
N SER A 276 -22.70 18.05 33.09
CA SER A 276 -21.45 17.47 32.60
C SER A 276 -21.46 15.95 32.68
N LYS A 277 -22.08 15.33 33.70
CA LYS A 277 -22.30 13.87 33.74
C LYS A 277 -23.08 13.36 32.52
N VAL A 278 -24.12 14.09 32.09
CA VAL A 278 -24.88 13.73 30.87
C VAL A 278 -24.02 13.88 29.62
N PHE A 279 -23.31 15.00 29.47
CA PHE A 279 -22.44 15.21 28.30
C PHE A 279 -21.29 14.21 28.23
N VAL A 280 -20.63 13.93 29.36
CA VAL A 280 -19.57 12.92 29.47
C VAL A 280 -20.14 11.53 29.14
N GLY A 281 -21.32 11.18 29.64
CA GLY A 281 -21.98 9.91 29.32
C GLY A 281 -22.22 9.75 27.81
N VAL A 282 -22.77 10.78 27.15
CA VAL A 282 -22.98 10.77 25.69
C VAL A 282 -21.65 10.69 24.92
N LEU A 283 -20.63 11.45 25.34
CA LEU A 283 -19.30 11.43 24.71
C LEU A 283 -18.63 10.06 24.83
N VAL A 284 -18.72 9.41 25.98
CA VAL A 284 -18.20 8.05 26.19
C VAL A 284 -18.92 7.05 25.28
N CYS A 285 -20.25 7.13 25.14
CA CYS A 285 -20.99 6.30 24.20
C CYS A 285 -20.52 6.50 22.75
N ILE A 286 -20.29 7.75 22.32
CA ILE A 286 -19.77 8.05 20.98
C ILE A 286 -18.37 7.44 20.80
N PHE A 287 -17.48 7.57 21.78
CA PHE A 287 -16.13 7.00 21.68
C PHE A 287 -16.14 5.47 21.58
N ILE A 288 -16.94 4.80 22.41
CA ILE A 288 -17.09 3.33 22.39
C ILE A 288 -17.63 2.84 21.05
N LEU A 289 -18.44 3.62 20.34
CA LEU A 289 -18.96 3.26 19.02
C LEU A 289 -17.99 3.61 17.87
N VAL A 290 -17.45 4.83 17.87
CA VAL A 290 -16.66 5.36 16.75
C VAL A 290 -15.26 4.74 16.69
N ILE A 291 -14.57 4.57 17.82
CA ILE A 291 -13.17 4.11 17.80
C ILE A 291 -13.06 2.67 17.28
N PRO A 292 -13.84 1.68 17.77
CA PRO A 292 -13.78 0.31 17.25
C PRO A 292 -14.17 0.24 15.78
N TYR A 293 -15.17 1.03 15.35
CA TYR A 293 -15.57 1.11 13.95
C TYR A 293 -14.42 1.61 13.06
N GLN A 294 -13.74 2.68 13.47
CA GLN A 294 -12.62 3.20 12.69
C GLN A 294 -11.41 2.28 12.68
N ILE A 295 -11.10 1.62 13.80
CA ILE A 295 -10.03 0.62 13.86
C ILE A 295 -10.36 -0.56 12.93
N SER A 296 -11.61 -1.01 12.89
CA SER A 296 -12.04 -2.08 11.96
C SER A 296 -11.81 -1.67 10.51
N ASN A 297 -12.23 -0.46 10.11
CA ASN A 297 -12.04 0.02 8.74
C ASN A 297 -10.55 0.11 8.36
N VAL A 298 -9.69 0.59 9.29
CA VAL A 298 -8.24 0.65 9.05
C VAL A 298 -7.67 -0.77 8.91
N MET A 299 -8.12 -1.71 9.74
CA MET A 299 -7.67 -3.10 9.70
C MET A 299 -8.14 -3.82 8.43
N ASP A 300 -9.38 -3.62 8.02
CA ASP A 300 -9.95 -4.19 6.79
C ASP A 300 -9.20 -3.67 5.55
N LEU A 301 -8.92 -2.37 5.51
CA LEU A 301 -8.13 -1.77 4.44
C LEU A 301 -6.66 -2.25 4.47
N SER A 302 -6.06 -2.34 5.65
CA SER A 302 -4.70 -2.87 5.81
C SER A 302 -4.60 -4.34 5.43
N ASN A 303 -5.66 -5.13 5.61
CA ASN A 303 -5.72 -6.53 5.20
C ASN A 303 -6.00 -6.68 3.69
N SER A 304 -6.67 -5.69 3.09
CA SER A 304 -6.93 -5.67 1.64
C SER A 304 -5.67 -5.41 0.81
N VAL A 305 -4.72 -4.62 1.33
CA VAL A 305 -3.44 -4.37 0.69
C VAL A 305 -2.46 -5.44 1.13
N SER A 306 -1.94 -6.21 0.16
CA SER A 306 -0.98 -7.27 0.47
C SER A 306 0.37 -6.64 0.84
N PRO A 307 1.12 -7.18 1.82
CA PRO A 307 2.43 -6.65 2.18
C PRO A 307 3.44 -6.75 1.02
N TYR A 308 3.17 -7.65 0.06
CA TYR A 308 3.97 -7.85 -1.14
C TYR A 308 3.68 -6.80 -2.23
N GLU A 309 2.50 -6.17 -2.18
CA GLU A 309 2.13 -5.09 -3.08
C GLU A 309 2.76 -3.75 -2.64
N GLU A 310 3.09 -3.54 -1.37
CA GLU A 310 3.88 -2.36 -0.95
C GLU A 310 5.40 -2.59 -1.07
N ALA A 311 5.83 -3.84 -1.21
CA ALA A 311 7.25 -4.19 -1.21
C ALA A 311 8.01 -3.51 -2.36
N SER A 312 9.15 -2.90 -2.03
CA SER A 312 10.08 -2.34 -3.00
C SER A 312 11.50 -2.70 -2.60
N TYR A 313 12.29 -3.11 -3.58
CA TYR A 313 13.70 -3.41 -3.42
C TYR A 313 14.52 -2.16 -3.71
N LYS A 314 15.45 -1.83 -2.81
CA LYS A 314 16.40 -0.73 -2.99
C LYS A 314 17.81 -1.31 -3.13
N PRO A 315 18.43 -1.21 -4.32
CA PRO A 315 19.75 -1.77 -4.54
C PRO A 315 20.78 -1.04 -3.68
N SER A 316 21.69 -1.79 -3.08
CA SER A 316 22.88 -1.22 -2.43
C SER A 316 24.05 -1.24 -3.41
N SER A 317 24.94 -0.25 -3.35
CA SER A 317 26.06 -0.13 -4.29
C SER A 317 27.02 -1.33 -4.27
N ASN A 318 26.98 -2.17 -3.22
CA ASN A 318 27.88 -3.31 -3.04
C ASN A 318 27.18 -4.67 -3.22
N SER A 319 25.86 -4.68 -3.40
CA SER A 319 25.09 -5.92 -3.60
C SER A 319 24.64 -6.04 -5.04
N ARG A 320 24.85 -7.22 -5.64
CA ARG A 320 24.25 -7.54 -6.93
C ARG A 320 22.89 -8.17 -6.70
N HIS A 321 21.96 -7.98 -7.61
CA HIS A 321 20.67 -8.65 -7.54
C HIS A 321 20.25 -9.22 -8.88
N VAL A 322 19.43 -10.26 -8.77
CA VAL A 322 18.84 -11.00 -9.87
C VAL A 322 17.33 -10.90 -9.73
N VAL A 323 16.63 -10.65 -10.85
CA VAL A 323 15.16 -10.62 -10.88
C VAL A 323 14.63 -11.93 -11.45
N LEU A 324 13.69 -12.55 -10.76
CA LEU A 324 13.00 -13.76 -11.18
C LEU A 324 11.54 -13.44 -11.50
N CYS A 325 11.11 -13.70 -12.74
CA CYS A 325 9.76 -13.45 -13.21
C CYS A 325 9.14 -14.73 -13.80
N GLY A 326 7.82 -14.82 -13.75
CA GLY A 326 7.05 -15.81 -14.51
C GLY A 326 6.41 -16.90 -13.68
N ASP A 327 6.69 -18.18 -13.95
CA ASP A 327 6.16 -19.30 -13.14
C ASP A 327 6.85 -19.39 -11.80
N LEU A 328 6.10 -19.03 -10.77
CA LEU A 328 6.59 -18.88 -9.42
C LEU A 328 5.99 -19.93 -8.49
N THR A 329 5.84 -21.15 -9.01
CA THR A 329 5.50 -22.32 -8.20
C THR A 329 6.55 -22.55 -7.11
N ALA A 330 6.12 -22.81 -5.87
CA ALA A 330 7.01 -22.94 -4.71
C ALA A 330 8.13 -23.98 -4.88
N SER A 331 7.86 -25.10 -5.57
CA SER A 331 8.88 -26.12 -5.86
C SER A 331 9.98 -25.58 -6.78
N ARG A 332 9.62 -24.92 -7.90
CA ARG A 332 10.57 -24.36 -8.86
C ARG A 332 11.44 -23.28 -8.22
N ILE A 333 10.82 -22.39 -7.44
CA ILE A 333 11.54 -21.35 -6.70
C ILE A 333 12.48 -21.95 -5.67
N ARG A 334 12.04 -22.97 -4.93
CA ARG A 334 12.89 -23.65 -3.94
C ARG A 334 14.14 -24.24 -4.59
N HIS A 335 14.00 -24.92 -5.73
CA HIS A 335 15.14 -25.44 -6.48
C HIS A 335 16.05 -24.31 -6.97
N PHE A 336 15.48 -23.21 -7.47
CA PHE A 336 16.25 -22.04 -7.90
C PHE A 336 17.02 -21.38 -6.74
N PHE A 337 16.40 -21.24 -5.57
CA PHE A 337 17.06 -20.67 -4.38
C PHE A 337 18.16 -21.59 -3.86
N HIS A 338 17.92 -22.91 -3.83
CA HIS A 338 18.92 -23.88 -3.43
C HIS A 338 20.14 -23.82 -4.36
N GLU A 339 19.92 -23.69 -5.66
CA GLU A 339 20.98 -23.58 -6.65
C GLU A 339 21.74 -22.26 -6.52
N ILE A 340 21.06 -21.11 -6.48
CA ILE A 340 21.74 -19.80 -6.40
C ILE A 340 22.50 -19.59 -5.08
N PHE A 341 21.94 -20.06 -3.97
CA PHE A 341 22.51 -19.85 -2.63
C PHE A 341 23.35 -21.05 -2.16
N HIS A 342 23.70 -21.98 -3.05
CA HIS A 342 24.58 -23.09 -2.68
C HIS A 342 25.97 -22.58 -2.27
N ASN A 343 26.58 -23.23 -1.28
CA ASN A 343 27.89 -22.86 -0.74
C ASN A 343 29.02 -23.03 -1.77
N ASP A 344 28.82 -23.91 -2.76
CA ASP A 344 29.79 -24.15 -3.84
C ASP A 344 29.83 -23.02 -4.87
N HIS A 345 28.94 -22.04 -4.77
CA HIS A 345 29.02 -20.83 -5.58
C HIS A 345 29.70 -19.69 -4.81
N ASP A 346 30.60 -18.96 -5.47
CA ASP A 346 31.29 -17.79 -4.89
C ASP A 346 30.41 -16.52 -4.86
N PHE A 347 29.09 -16.66 -4.94
CA PHE A 347 28.12 -15.57 -4.98
C PHE A 347 27.84 -14.99 -3.59
N VAL A 348 28.83 -14.38 -2.97
CA VAL A 348 28.63 -13.62 -1.72
C VAL A 348 27.96 -12.28 -2.04
N GLY A 349 26.85 -11.98 -1.34
CA GLY A 349 26.16 -10.70 -1.46
C GLY A 349 25.21 -10.57 -2.67
N VAL A 350 24.77 -11.69 -3.24
CA VAL A 350 23.71 -11.70 -4.26
C VAL A 350 22.33 -11.74 -3.60
N HIS A 351 21.42 -10.91 -4.12
CA HIS A 351 20.04 -10.81 -3.72
C HIS A 351 19.11 -11.30 -4.84
N VAL A 352 17.98 -11.91 -4.48
CA VAL A 352 16.99 -12.39 -5.45
C VAL A 352 15.68 -11.64 -5.26
N VAL A 353 15.19 -11.00 -6.31
CA VAL A 353 13.91 -10.29 -6.33
C VAL A 353 12.93 -11.11 -7.17
N VAL A 354 11.92 -11.66 -6.54
CA VAL A 354 10.84 -12.40 -7.19
C VAL A 354 9.72 -11.44 -7.54
N LEU A 355 9.40 -11.30 -8.83
CA LEU A 355 8.34 -10.43 -9.33
C LEU A 355 7.21 -11.28 -9.94
N SER A 356 6.03 -11.23 -9.31
CA SER A 356 4.86 -12.03 -9.66
C SER A 356 3.59 -11.18 -9.77
N GLU A 357 2.77 -11.43 -10.79
CA GLU A 357 1.42 -10.85 -10.88
C GLU A 357 0.49 -11.40 -9.78
N GLU A 358 0.68 -12.68 -9.43
CA GLU A 358 -0.14 -13.39 -8.45
C GLU A 358 0.47 -13.34 -7.05
N PRO A 359 -0.37 -13.28 -5.99
CA PRO A 359 0.11 -13.33 -4.61
C PRO A 359 0.82 -14.66 -4.32
N PRO A 360 1.81 -14.67 -3.41
CA PRO A 360 2.60 -15.87 -3.17
C PRO A 360 1.75 -16.98 -2.55
N ALA A 361 1.91 -18.20 -3.05
CA ALA A 361 1.27 -19.39 -2.48
C ALA A 361 1.70 -19.59 -1.01
N THR A 362 0.85 -20.23 -0.20
CA THR A 362 1.13 -20.45 1.24
C THR A 362 2.45 -21.17 1.49
N SER A 363 2.82 -22.14 0.65
CA SER A 363 4.10 -22.84 0.71
C SER A 363 5.29 -21.93 0.40
N LEU A 364 5.15 -21.01 -0.54
CA LEU A 364 6.17 -20.02 -0.86
C LEU A 364 6.32 -18.99 0.27
N LYS A 365 5.21 -18.56 0.90
CA LYS A 365 5.27 -17.68 2.08
C LYS A 365 6.09 -18.32 3.20
N ALA A 366 5.90 -19.62 3.48
CA ALA A 366 6.69 -20.34 4.47
C ALA A 366 8.20 -20.35 4.12
N LEU A 367 8.54 -20.53 2.84
CA LEU A 367 9.93 -20.47 2.37
C LEU A 367 10.54 -19.07 2.53
N LEU A 368 9.78 -18.01 2.25
CA LEU A 368 10.23 -16.62 2.39
C LEU A 368 10.41 -16.19 3.85
N LEU A 369 9.70 -16.84 4.79
CA LEU A 369 9.81 -16.57 6.23
C LEU A 369 11.04 -17.24 6.88
N ASP A 370 11.69 -18.17 6.18
CA ASP A 370 12.94 -18.77 6.66
C ASP A 370 13.99 -17.67 6.88
N PRO A 371 14.62 -17.58 8.07
CA PRO A 371 15.63 -16.58 8.37
C PRO A 371 16.80 -16.52 7.37
N PHE A 372 17.13 -17.65 6.72
CA PHE A 372 18.16 -17.71 5.70
C PHE A 372 17.76 -16.95 4.42
N PHE A 373 16.52 -17.15 3.94
CA PHE A 373 16.00 -16.51 2.73
C PHE A 373 15.47 -15.10 2.99
N ALA A 374 14.90 -14.83 4.17
CA ALA A 374 14.24 -13.56 4.51
C ALA A 374 15.16 -12.33 4.36
N LYS A 375 16.48 -12.51 4.49
CA LYS A 375 17.47 -11.43 4.34
C LYS A 375 18.00 -11.26 2.90
N ARG A 376 17.74 -12.23 2.03
CA ARG A 376 18.36 -12.36 0.70
C ARG A 376 17.35 -12.33 -0.43
N VAL A 377 16.08 -12.59 -0.13
CA VAL A 377 15.00 -12.71 -1.10
C VAL A 377 13.92 -11.68 -0.80
N TRP A 378 13.50 -10.96 -1.84
CA TRP A 378 12.33 -10.08 -1.81
C TRP A 378 11.27 -10.60 -2.75
N PHE A 379 10.03 -10.67 -2.30
CA PHE A 379 8.90 -10.96 -3.16
C PHE A 379 8.11 -9.68 -3.37
N ILE A 380 7.93 -9.29 -4.63
CA ILE A 380 7.18 -8.11 -5.05
C ILE A 380 6.00 -8.58 -5.89
N GLN A 381 4.80 -8.17 -5.50
CA GLN A 381 3.60 -8.40 -6.28
C GLN A 381 3.46 -7.27 -7.32
N GLY A 382 3.58 -7.62 -8.59
CA GLY A 382 3.55 -6.71 -9.72
C GLY A 382 3.87 -7.39 -11.04
N SER A 383 3.65 -6.69 -12.15
CA SER A 383 3.99 -7.16 -13.48
C SER A 383 5.21 -6.44 -14.02
N LEU A 384 6.13 -7.18 -14.63
CA LEU A 384 7.24 -6.58 -15.37
C LEU A 384 6.78 -5.72 -16.54
N LEU A 385 5.55 -5.89 -17.04
CA LEU A 385 5.01 -5.05 -18.10
C LEU A 385 4.75 -3.61 -17.64
N ASP A 386 4.52 -3.42 -16.34
CA ASP A 386 4.35 -2.10 -15.76
C ASP A 386 5.70 -1.47 -15.40
N VAL A 387 5.84 -0.19 -15.71
CA VAL A 387 7.09 0.56 -15.54
C VAL A 387 7.36 0.84 -14.08
N ASP A 388 6.32 1.08 -13.29
CA ASP A 388 6.49 1.39 -11.87
C ASP A 388 6.83 0.13 -11.06
N ASP A 389 6.20 -1.00 -11.37
CA ASP A 389 6.56 -2.32 -10.82
C ASP A 389 8.02 -2.72 -11.12
N ALA A 390 8.46 -2.50 -12.35
CA ALA A 390 9.83 -2.76 -12.73
C ALA A 390 10.85 -1.88 -12.00
N LYS A 391 10.51 -0.60 -11.76
CA LYS A 391 11.33 0.28 -10.92
C LYS A 391 11.33 -0.18 -9.46
N ARG A 392 10.19 -0.64 -8.93
CA ARG A 392 10.10 -1.19 -7.56
C ARG A 392 10.97 -2.43 -7.38
N ALA A 393 11.12 -3.24 -8.43
CA ALA A 393 12.04 -4.38 -8.48
C ALA A 393 13.49 -4.03 -8.86
N ALA A 394 13.79 -2.74 -9.10
CA ALA A 394 15.09 -2.26 -9.55
C ALA A 394 15.64 -3.02 -10.77
N CYS A 395 14.79 -3.28 -11.77
CA CYS A 395 15.19 -4.04 -12.97
C CYS A 395 16.31 -3.35 -13.76
N ASP A 396 16.37 -2.02 -13.71
CA ASP A 396 17.38 -1.20 -14.40
C ASP A 396 18.83 -1.49 -13.99
N SER A 397 19.01 -1.90 -12.73
CA SER A 397 20.29 -2.16 -12.08
C SER A 397 20.54 -3.66 -11.82
N ALA A 398 19.61 -4.52 -12.27
CA ALA A 398 19.74 -5.96 -12.14
C ALA A 398 20.88 -6.50 -13.02
N ASP A 399 21.64 -7.47 -12.49
CA ASP A 399 22.72 -8.13 -13.24
C ASP A 399 22.12 -9.14 -14.24
N ALA A 400 21.11 -9.88 -13.79
CA ALA A 400 20.37 -10.82 -14.62
C ALA A 400 18.86 -10.82 -14.33
N ILE A 401 18.07 -11.15 -15.34
CA ILE A 401 16.62 -11.31 -15.26
C ILE A 401 16.25 -12.68 -15.83
N PHE A 402 15.68 -13.54 -14.99
CA PHE A 402 15.22 -14.88 -15.35
C PHE A 402 13.72 -14.88 -15.63
N MET A 403 13.33 -15.28 -16.83
CA MET A 403 11.95 -15.45 -17.27
C MET A 403 11.61 -16.93 -17.29
N LEU A 404 10.91 -17.39 -16.27
CA LEU A 404 10.38 -18.74 -16.21
C LEU A 404 9.03 -18.78 -16.93
N THR A 405 8.90 -19.67 -17.90
CA THR A 405 7.62 -19.88 -18.59
C THR A 405 6.60 -20.51 -17.64
N SER A 406 5.36 -20.00 -17.65
CA SER A 406 4.26 -20.38 -16.76
C SER A 406 3.09 -20.94 -17.53
N ARG A 407 2.66 -22.14 -17.15
CA ARG A 407 1.43 -22.74 -17.65
C ARG A 407 0.35 -22.56 -16.60
N VAL A 408 -0.67 -21.77 -16.93
CA VAL A 408 -1.85 -21.61 -16.07
C VAL A 408 -2.87 -22.67 -16.46
N GLY A 409 -3.15 -23.61 -15.56
CA GLY A 409 -4.12 -24.68 -15.80
C GLY A 409 -3.80 -25.50 -17.07
N ASP A 410 -4.79 -25.59 -17.96
CA ASP A 410 -4.71 -26.37 -19.20
C ASP A 410 -4.48 -25.52 -20.46
N GLU A 411 -3.96 -24.30 -20.29
CA GLU A 411 -3.64 -23.41 -21.41
C GLU A 411 -2.69 -24.06 -22.45
N GLU A 412 -2.85 -23.63 -23.70
CA GLU A 412 -1.95 -24.04 -24.78
C GLU A 412 -0.56 -23.43 -24.55
N PHE A 413 0.48 -24.23 -24.79
CA PHE A 413 1.89 -23.81 -24.69
C PHE A 413 2.21 -22.54 -25.50
N SER A 414 1.52 -22.30 -26.62
CA SER A 414 1.68 -21.10 -27.44
C SER A 414 1.36 -19.81 -26.66
N VAL A 415 0.28 -19.80 -25.88
CA VAL A 415 -0.17 -18.63 -25.11
C VAL A 415 0.82 -18.30 -24.01
N SER A 416 1.32 -19.33 -23.32
CA SER A 416 2.37 -19.20 -22.30
C SER A 416 3.67 -18.61 -22.86
N ASP A 417 4.09 -19.07 -24.04
CA ASP A 417 5.26 -18.55 -24.74
C ASP A 417 5.06 -17.10 -25.17
N HIS A 418 3.87 -16.73 -25.67
CA HIS A 418 3.54 -15.33 -26.00
C HIS A 418 3.61 -14.41 -24.77
N ARG A 419 3.12 -14.84 -23.60
CA ARG A 419 3.26 -14.07 -22.35
C ARG A 419 4.73 -13.87 -21.99
N THR A 420 5.53 -14.92 -22.12
CA THR A 420 6.97 -14.86 -21.83
C THR A 420 7.69 -13.92 -22.80
N LEU A 421 7.33 -13.95 -24.09
CA LEU A 421 7.84 -13.05 -25.11
C LEU A 421 7.55 -11.59 -24.78
N MET A 422 6.31 -11.27 -24.36
CA MET A 422 5.95 -9.91 -23.95
C MET A 422 6.76 -9.44 -22.74
N ARG A 423 7.00 -10.32 -21.76
CA ARG A 423 7.86 -10.02 -20.60
C ARG A 423 9.31 -9.80 -21.01
N VAL A 424 9.84 -10.59 -21.95
CA VAL A 424 11.20 -10.39 -22.50
C VAL A 424 11.31 -9.03 -23.19
N LEU A 425 10.32 -8.64 -23.99
CA LEU A 425 10.28 -7.34 -24.63
C LEU A 425 10.27 -6.20 -23.60
N ALA A 426 9.46 -6.32 -22.54
CA ALA A 426 9.42 -5.35 -21.45
C ALA A 426 10.75 -5.28 -20.69
N ALA A 427 11.37 -6.42 -20.36
CA ALA A 427 12.70 -6.47 -19.74
C ALA A 427 13.75 -5.76 -20.59
N ARG A 428 13.80 -6.02 -21.89
CA ARG A 428 14.78 -5.36 -22.78
C ARG A 428 14.55 -3.85 -22.87
N ARG A 429 13.30 -3.40 -22.78
CA ARG A 429 12.95 -1.98 -22.77
C ARG A 429 13.35 -1.29 -21.46
N GLN A 430 13.11 -1.92 -20.32
CA GLN A 430 13.36 -1.33 -19.00
C GLN A 430 14.82 -1.49 -18.54
N ALA A 431 15.46 -2.61 -18.91
CA ALA A 431 16.80 -3.01 -18.48
C ALA A 431 17.66 -3.45 -19.68
N PRO A 432 18.10 -2.52 -20.54
CA PRO A 432 18.85 -2.86 -21.75
C PRO A 432 20.25 -3.45 -21.47
N LYS A 433 20.80 -3.21 -20.27
CA LYS A 433 22.13 -3.69 -19.84
C LYS A 433 22.09 -5.06 -19.16
N ALA A 434 20.94 -5.46 -18.61
CA ALA A 434 20.82 -6.70 -17.85
C ALA A 434 20.87 -7.94 -18.76
N HIS A 435 21.44 -9.04 -18.26
CA HIS A 435 21.42 -10.32 -18.94
C HIS A 435 20.06 -11.00 -18.78
N VAL A 436 19.31 -11.16 -19.88
CA VAL A 436 18.00 -11.80 -19.86
C VAL A 436 18.14 -13.28 -20.19
N PHE A 437 17.59 -14.14 -19.35
CA PHE A 437 17.48 -15.59 -19.54
C PHE A 437 16.02 -15.95 -19.72
N ALA A 438 15.65 -16.54 -20.86
CA ALA A 438 14.26 -16.86 -21.14
C ALA A 438 14.04 -18.35 -21.34
N GLN A 439 13.01 -18.89 -20.70
CA GLN A 439 12.53 -20.24 -20.96
C GLN A 439 11.29 -20.20 -21.86
N LEU A 440 11.21 -21.11 -22.82
CA LEU A 440 10.06 -21.28 -23.72
C LEU A 440 9.69 -22.75 -23.82
N HIS A 441 8.44 -23.05 -24.11
CA HIS A 441 7.99 -24.41 -24.38
C HIS A 441 8.35 -24.84 -25.81
N ARG A 442 7.97 -24.05 -26.82
CA ARG A 442 8.16 -24.40 -28.24
C ARG A 442 9.37 -23.72 -28.86
N SER A 443 10.09 -24.46 -29.72
CA SER A 443 11.26 -23.96 -30.44
C SER A 443 10.92 -22.89 -31.48
N VAL A 444 9.69 -22.90 -32.00
CA VAL A 444 9.22 -21.95 -33.03
C VAL A 444 9.41 -20.49 -32.58
N HIS A 445 9.18 -20.20 -31.30
CA HIS A 445 9.29 -18.85 -30.75
C HIS A 445 10.71 -18.47 -30.32
N CYS A 446 11.66 -19.40 -30.33
CA CYS A 446 13.03 -19.13 -29.88
C CYS A 446 13.78 -18.20 -30.83
N GLN A 447 13.51 -18.27 -32.15
CA GLN A 447 14.09 -17.35 -33.13
C GLN A 447 13.65 -15.91 -32.85
N LEU A 448 12.36 -15.71 -32.56
CA LEU A 448 11.82 -14.39 -32.27
C LEU A 448 12.44 -13.76 -31.02
N VAL A 449 12.74 -14.54 -29.98
CA VAL A 449 13.46 -14.05 -28.80
C VAL A 449 14.92 -13.72 -29.12
N ARG A 450 15.58 -14.50 -29.97
CA ARG A 450 16.95 -14.22 -30.43
C ARG A 450 17.01 -12.93 -31.26
N ASP A 451 16.01 -12.67 -32.08
CA ASP A 451 15.89 -11.44 -32.87
C ASP A 451 15.74 -10.19 -32.00
N MET A 452 15.20 -10.33 -30.77
CA MET A 452 15.15 -9.26 -29.76
C MET A 452 16.51 -9.00 -29.08
N GLY A 453 17.58 -9.70 -29.49
CA GLY A 453 18.93 -9.57 -28.94
C GLY A 453 19.15 -10.37 -27.65
N VAL A 454 18.28 -11.32 -27.32
CA VAL A 454 18.46 -12.23 -26.18
C VAL A 454 19.07 -13.54 -26.66
N GLN A 455 20.34 -13.75 -26.35
CA GLN A 455 21.07 -14.96 -26.77
C GLN A 455 20.72 -16.18 -25.91
N ASN A 456 20.43 -15.97 -24.62
CA ASN A 456 20.23 -17.03 -23.65
C ASN A 456 18.76 -17.46 -23.59
N VAL A 457 18.37 -18.33 -24.53
CA VAL A 457 17.01 -18.88 -24.65
C VAL A 457 17.06 -20.40 -24.48
N LEU A 458 16.29 -20.92 -23.53
CA LEU A 458 16.15 -22.34 -23.25
C LEU A 458 14.78 -22.85 -23.72
N CYS A 459 14.77 -23.73 -24.72
CA CYS A 459 13.56 -24.40 -25.19
C CYS A 459 13.36 -25.72 -24.45
N LEU A 460 12.31 -25.83 -23.65
CA LEU A 460 12.03 -27.00 -22.83
C LEU A 460 11.77 -28.24 -23.68
N SER A 461 10.97 -28.14 -24.75
CA SER A 461 10.69 -29.28 -25.63
C SER A 461 11.95 -29.77 -26.34
N GLU A 462 12.82 -28.87 -26.80
CA GLU A 462 14.06 -29.23 -27.50
C GLU A 462 15.04 -29.93 -26.56
N VAL A 463 15.27 -29.39 -25.36
CA VAL A 463 16.16 -30.00 -24.36
C VAL A 463 15.62 -31.37 -23.93
N THR A 464 14.32 -31.47 -23.64
CA THR A 464 13.70 -32.72 -23.20
C THR A 464 13.81 -33.82 -24.26
N LEU A 465 13.48 -33.49 -25.52
CA LEU A 465 13.55 -34.44 -26.63
C LEU A 465 15.01 -34.81 -26.96
N SER A 466 15.94 -33.86 -26.84
CA SER A 466 17.37 -34.11 -27.07
C SER A 466 17.95 -35.06 -26.01
N LEU A 467 17.65 -34.82 -24.73
CA LEU A 467 18.05 -35.73 -23.63
C LEU A 467 17.43 -37.12 -23.80
N LEU A 468 16.15 -37.21 -24.21
CA LEU A 468 15.50 -38.49 -24.47
C LEU A 468 16.15 -39.22 -25.66
N GLY A 469 16.50 -38.50 -26.73
CA GLY A 469 17.21 -39.06 -27.87
C GLY A 469 18.60 -39.57 -27.50
N GLN A 470 19.35 -38.83 -26.68
CA GLN A 470 20.66 -39.26 -26.20
C GLN A 470 20.57 -40.47 -25.26
N ASN A 471 19.51 -40.57 -24.46
CA ASN A 471 19.25 -41.76 -23.64
C ASN A 471 19.08 -43.04 -24.49
N CYS A 472 18.57 -42.93 -25.72
CA CYS A 472 18.49 -44.07 -26.63
C CYS A 472 19.87 -44.55 -27.11
N ILE A 473 20.87 -43.67 -27.15
CA ILE A 473 22.26 -44.00 -27.53
C ILE A 473 23.04 -44.48 -26.31
N CYS A 474 22.96 -43.74 -25.21
CA CYS A 474 23.64 -44.03 -23.95
C CYS A 474 22.63 -44.02 -22.79
N PRO A 475 22.25 -45.19 -22.25
CA PRO A 475 21.33 -45.27 -21.13
C PRO A 475 21.84 -44.49 -19.91
N GLY A 476 21.00 -43.62 -19.36
CA GLY A 476 21.33 -42.81 -18.18
C GLY A 476 22.01 -41.47 -18.48
N PHE A 477 22.16 -41.09 -19.76
CA PHE A 477 22.75 -39.80 -20.16
C PHE A 477 22.01 -38.59 -19.55
N SER A 478 20.68 -38.61 -19.48
CA SER A 478 19.90 -37.53 -18.87
C SER A 478 20.19 -37.36 -17.38
N THR A 479 20.37 -38.47 -16.66
CA THR A 479 20.71 -38.45 -15.23
C THR A 479 22.12 -37.93 -15.04
N PHE A 480 23.05 -38.35 -15.90
CA PHE A 480 24.42 -37.82 -15.92
C PHE A 480 24.45 -36.31 -16.15
N MET A 481 23.72 -35.82 -17.17
CA MET A 481 23.60 -34.38 -17.45
C MET A 481 22.94 -33.60 -16.30
N TYR A 482 21.92 -34.18 -15.66
CA TYR A 482 21.29 -33.58 -14.50
C TYR A 482 22.28 -33.44 -13.34
N SER A 483 23.03 -34.50 -13.02
CA SER A 483 24.07 -34.46 -11.98
C SER A 483 25.16 -33.44 -12.25
N LEU A 484 25.56 -33.24 -13.52
CA LEU A 484 26.58 -32.25 -13.88
C LEU A 484 26.09 -30.79 -13.79
N THR A 485 24.78 -30.57 -13.88
CA THR A 485 24.18 -29.23 -13.94
C THR A 485 23.46 -28.83 -12.65
N SER A 486 23.15 -29.79 -11.80
CA SER A 486 22.61 -29.57 -10.47
C SER A 486 23.76 -29.58 -9.48
N THR A 487 23.87 -28.52 -8.68
CA THR A 487 24.84 -28.50 -7.58
C THR A 487 24.33 -29.44 -6.48
N SER A 488 25.16 -30.42 -6.10
CA SER A 488 24.82 -31.36 -5.03
C SER A 488 26.04 -31.68 -4.18
N SER A 489 25.92 -31.45 -2.87
CA SER A 489 27.00 -31.77 -1.97
C SER A 489 26.97 -33.27 -1.64
N PHE A 490 28.13 -33.92 -1.67
CA PHE A 490 28.29 -35.32 -1.21
C PHE A 490 28.05 -35.47 0.30
N ASP A 491 28.02 -34.34 1.02
CA ASP A 491 28.12 -34.25 2.47
C ASP A 491 26.76 -33.89 3.17
N ASP A 492 25.66 -33.71 2.43
CA ASP A 492 24.35 -33.23 2.94
C ASP A 492 23.46 -34.27 3.66
N ASP A 493 24.05 -35.24 4.36
CA ASP A 493 23.31 -35.96 5.41
C ASP A 493 23.28 -35.08 6.66
N ASN A 494 22.11 -34.53 6.98
CA ASN A 494 21.78 -33.79 8.22
C ASN A 494 21.96 -34.65 9.49
N ASP A 495 23.20 -35.01 9.83
CA ASP A 495 23.54 -35.67 11.09
C ASP A 495 24.47 -34.72 11.86
N GLU A 496 23.86 -33.73 12.54
CA GLU A 496 24.53 -32.86 13.51
C GLU A 496 25.00 -33.70 14.72
N GLY A 497 26.14 -34.36 14.56
CA GLY A 497 26.82 -35.11 15.61
C GLY A 497 28.31 -34.81 15.61
N LEU A 498 28.85 -34.55 16.80
CA LEU A 498 30.27 -34.35 17.10
C LEU A 498 31.07 -35.63 16.76
N GLY A 499 31.32 -35.85 15.47
CA GLY A 499 31.89 -37.08 14.89
C GLY A 499 31.79 -37.21 13.37
N SER A 500 31.18 -36.23 12.67
CA SER A 500 30.93 -36.24 11.22
C SER A 500 32.21 -36.28 10.38
N ASP A 501 33.27 -35.56 10.74
CA ASP A 501 34.50 -35.49 9.95
C ASP A 501 35.24 -36.84 9.87
N ALA A 502 35.30 -37.62 10.96
CA ALA A 502 35.92 -38.94 10.94
C ALA A 502 35.13 -39.96 10.11
N LYS A 503 33.79 -39.83 10.09
CA LYS A 503 32.88 -40.66 9.27
C LYS A 503 32.95 -40.25 7.79
N ARG A 504 33.19 -38.96 7.51
CA ARG A 504 33.36 -38.33 6.18
C ARG A 504 34.64 -38.78 5.47
N THR A 505 35.78 -38.77 6.18
CA THR A 505 37.03 -39.31 5.63
C THR A 505 36.91 -40.81 5.42
N ASN A 506 36.22 -41.53 6.30
CA ASN A 506 36.00 -42.97 6.14
C ASN A 506 35.08 -43.32 4.95
N ARG A 507 34.03 -42.55 4.65
CA ARG A 507 33.15 -42.80 3.49
C ARG A 507 33.87 -42.57 2.15
N SER A 508 34.53 -41.42 2.01
CA SER A 508 35.30 -41.12 0.78
C SER A 508 36.46 -42.10 0.59
N THR A 509 37.23 -42.38 1.64
CA THR A 509 38.33 -43.36 1.55
C THR A 509 37.85 -44.80 1.37
N ALA A 510 36.68 -45.19 1.87
CA ALA A 510 36.08 -46.49 1.59
C ALA A 510 35.61 -46.62 0.13
N VAL A 511 35.09 -45.54 -0.47
CA VAL A 511 34.78 -45.50 -1.91
C VAL A 511 36.06 -45.59 -2.74
N ASP A 512 37.10 -44.83 -2.40
CA ASP A 512 38.40 -44.87 -3.09
C ASP A 512 39.08 -46.24 -2.98
N LYS A 513 38.88 -46.96 -1.85
CA LYS A 513 39.33 -48.34 -1.65
C LYS A 513 38.44 -49.40 -2.31
N GLY A 514 37.34 -49.00 -2.95
CA GLY A 514 36.42 -49.92 -3.62
C GLY A 514 35.48 -50.71 -2.70
N GLU A 515 35.38 -50.33 -1.43
CA GLU A 515 34.54 -50.98 -0.40
C GLU A 515 33.19 -50.27 -0.19
N GLY A 516 33.01 -49.06 -0.75
CA GLY A 516 31.77 -48.28 -0.62
C GLY A 516 30.58 -48.86 -1.40
N SER A 517 29.36 -48.58 -0.92
CA SER A 517 28.09 -48.96 -1.54
C SER A 517 27.95 -48.33 -2.93
N TRP A 518 27.10 -48.90 -3.80
CA TRP A 518 26.81 -48.31 -5.12
C TRP A 518 26.21 -46.90 -4.98
N VAL A 519 25.46 -46.64 -3.90
CA VAL A 519 24.88 -45.32 -3.59
C VAL A 519 26.00 -44.33 -3.27
N ASP A 520 26.99 -44.71 -2.47
CA ASP A 520 28.11 -43.83 -2.12
C ASP A 520 28.93 -43.47 -3.36
N ARG A 521 29.14 -44.44 -4.27
CA ARG A 521 29.80 -44.17 -5.56
C ARG A 521 28.98 -43.26 -6.46
N TYR A 522 27.66 -43.45 -6.49
CA TYR A 522 26.75 -42.60 -7.26
C TYR A 522 26.75 -41.16 -6.74
N LEU A 523 26.60 -40.98 -5.42
CA LEU A 523 26.63 -39.65 -4.79
C LEU A 523 27.99 -38.97 -5.00
N LEU A 524 29.09 -39.73 -4.95
CA LEU A 524 30.42 -39.19 -5.25
C LEU A 524 30.51 -38.70 -6.69
N GLY A 525 29.98 -39.47 -7.64
CA GLY A 525 29.87 -39.06 -9.04
C GLY A 525 28.97 -37.83 -9.22
N ALA A 526 27.86 -37.76 -8.48
CA ALA A 526 26.90 -36.65 -8.53
C ALA A 526 27.47 -35.33 -7.98
N SER A 527 28.48 -35.39 -7.11
CA SER A 527 29.18 -34.19 -6.60
C SER A 527 30.14 -33.53 -7.59
N HIS A 528 30.25 -34.04 -8.82
CA HIS A 528 31.07 -33.45 -9.86
C HIS A 528 30.27 -32.44 -10.67
N GLU A 529 30.86 -31.26 -10.87
CA GLU A 529 30.22 -30.15 -11.56
C GLU A 529 31.08 -29.65 -12.72
N VAL A 530 30.45 -28.94 -13.65
CA VAL A 530 31.13 -28.37 -14.81
C VAL A 530 31.52 -26.91 -14.53
N TYR A 531 32.82 -26.64 -14.52
CA TYR A 531 33.37 -25.30 -14.35
C TYR A 531 33.96 -24.77 -15.65
N VAL A 532 33.80 -23.46 -15.87
CA VAL A 532 34.50 -22.74 -16.94
C VAL A 532 35.72 -22.08 -16.33
N VAL A 533 36.92 -22.50 -16.77
CA VAL A 533 38.18 -21.96 -16.24
C VAL A 533 38.97 -21.32 -17.38
N GLU A 534 39.58 -20.18 -17.08
CA GLU A 534 40.55 -19.56 -17.98
C GLU A 534 41.90 -20.27 -17.83
N LEU A 535 42.41 -20.75 -18.95
CA LEU A 535 43.69 -21.47 -18.95
C LEU A 535 44.86 -20.50 -18.75
N PRO A 536 45.91 -20.92 -18.03
CA PRO A 536 47.13 -20.13 -17.93
C PRO A 536 47.78 -19.94 -19.30
N PRO A 537 48.56 -18.86 -19.49
CA PRO A 537 49.19 -18.53 -20.76
C PRO A 537 50.06 -19.69 -21.28
N ALA A 538 50.11 -19.83 -22.61
CA ALA A 538 50.72 -20.97 -23.31
C ALA A 538 52.17 -21.29 -22.90
N SER A 539 52.90 -20.32 -22.34
CA SER A 539 54.25 -20.52 -21.78
C SER A 539 54.32 -21.52 -20.62
N VAL A 540 53.20 -21.75 -19.92
CA VAL A 540 53.10 -22.69 -18.79
C VAL A 540 52.67 -24.10 -19.25
N VAL A 541 52.12 -24.22 -20.47
CA VAL A 541 51.34 -25.37 -20.94
C VAL A 541 52.00 -26.10 -22.13
N ALA A 542 53.14 -25.59 -22.60
CA ALA A 542 53.70 -25.79 -23.93
C ALA A 542 54.11 -27.23 -24.35
N GLU A 543 54.00 -28.26 -23.50
CA GLU A 543 54.61 -29.57 -23.79
C GLU A 543 53.69 -30.75 -24.14
N GLU A 544 52.35 -30.64 -24.16
CA GLU A 544 51.52 -31.87 -24.12
C GLU A 544 50.43 -32.09 -25.22
N ARG A 545 50.54 -31.67 -26.49
CA ARG A 545 49.58 -32.00 -27.62
C ARG A 545 48.11 -32.42 -27.29
N TRP A 546 47.13 -31.50 -27.31
CA TRP A 546 45.65 -31.68 -27.27
C TRP A 546 45.02 -32.49 -26.11
N PHE A 547 45.72 -33.47 -25.52
CA PHE A 547 45.67 -33.72 -24.08
C PHE A 547 46.19 -32.49 -23.31
N SER A 548 47.10 -31.71 -23.93
CA SER A 548 47.36 -30.29 -23.64
C SER A 548 46.70 -29.41 -24.68
N ILE A 549 45.50 -29.02 -24.29
CA ILE A 549 45.07 -27.62 -24.24
C ILE A 549 44.96 -26.93 -25.60
N GLN A 550 43.71 -26.90 -26.09
CA GLN A 550 43.21 -26.11 -27.20
C GLN A 550 43.77 -24.67 -27.21
N ALA A 551 44.81 -24.45 -28.00
CA ALA A 551 45.53 -23.18 -28.13
C ALA A 551 44.76 -22.07 -28.88
N THR A 552 43.42 -22.11 -28.94
CA THR A 552 42.62 -21.06 -29.58
C THR A 552 41.43 -20.58 -28.75
N HIS A 553 41.07 -21.29 -27.68
CA HIS A 553 40.02 -20.85 -26.76
C HIS A 553 40.61 -20.64 -25.37
N THR A 554 40.56 -19.40 -24.89
CA THR A 554 41.01 -18.99 -23.55
C THR A 554 40.19 -19.60 -22.41
N ARG A 555 39.05 -20.24 -22.70
CA ARG A 555 38.15 -20.85 -21.72
C ARG A 555 37.90 -22.32 -22.05
N VAL A 556 38.08 -23.20 -21.06
CA VAL A 556 37.83 -24.64 -21.17
C VAL A 556 36.85 -25.10 -20.09
N TRP A 557 36.01 -26.05 -20.45
CA TRP A 557 35.08 -26.72 -19.55
C TRP A 557 35.81 -27.85 -18.82
N VAL A 558 35.86 -27.79 -17.50
CA VAL A 558 36.53 -28.79 -16.65
C VAL A 558 35.49 -29.37 -15.71
N VAL A 559 35.37 -30.70 -15.68
CA VAL A 559 34.59 -31.40 -14.66
C VAL A 559 35.47 -31.56 -13.44
N ARG A 560 35.08 -30.93 -12.32
CA ARG A 560 35.87 -30.97 -11.09
C ARG A 560 34.92 -31.06 -9.89
N ARG A 561 35.41 -31.65 -8.79
CA ARG A 561 34.79 -31.54 -7.47
C ARG A 561 35.42 -30.36 -6.72
N ARG A 562 34.59 -29.51 -6.11
CA ARG A 562 35.08 -28.48 -5.17
C ARG A 562 35.44 -29.18 -3.85
N THR A 563 36.72 -29.11 -3.48
CA THR A 563 37.27 -29.73 -2.25
C THR A 563 37.30 -28.74 -1.11
#